data_AF-A0A7X3KHD7-F1
#
_entry.id   AF-A0A7X3KHD7-F1
#
_cell.length_a   1.000
_cell.length_b   1.000
_cell.length_c   1.000
_cell.angle_alpha   90.00
_cell.angle_beta   90.00
_cell.angle_gamma   90.00
#
_symmetry.space_group_name_H-M   'P 1'
#
loop_
_entity.id
_entity.type
_entity.pdbx_description
1 polymer ?
#
loop_
_entity_poly.entity_id
_entity_poly.type
_entity_poly.pdbx_seq_one_letter_code
_entity_poly.pdbx_strand_id
1 'polypeptide(L)'
;MISKFISALVSAFVISIVSTLINHSPALAESDSYYSFSRQFFGGIFIILAIYIFLLIPLSIFIDGMIYKAVPILGIRQIILKIISYTLIPAIGILFILSFLANFKTTVSLAVLFGIGGLLFEIIQEALRWLSYFMKRKEN
;
A
#
# COMPACT_ATOMS: atom_id res chain seq x y z
N MET A 1 2.49 -7.16 -13.95
CA MET A 1 1.10 -6.69 -13.75
C MET A 1 0.36 -7.53 -12.72
N ILE A 2 0.22 -8.85 -12.92
CA ILE A 2 -0.49 -9.73 -11.96
C ILE A 2 0.06 -9.60 -10.53
N SER A 3 1.38 -9.62 -10.34
CA SER A 3 2.00 -9.44 -9.02
C SER A 3 1.65 -8.12 -8.33
N LYS A 4 1.40 -7.04 -9.09
CA LYS A 4 0.98 -5.74 -8.56
C LYS A 4 -0.47 -5.80 -8.06
N PHE A 5 -1.36 -6.45 -8.80
CA PHE A 5 -2.74 -6.67 -8.35
C PHE A 5 -2.83 -7.55 -7.12
N ILE A 6 -2.06 -8.64 -7.07
CA ILE A 6 -2.00 -9.51 -5.88
C ILE A 6 -1.42 -8.72 -4.71
N SER A 7 -0.35 -7.94 -4.91
CA SER A 7 0.21 -7.10 -3.85
C SER A 7 -0.80 -6.08 -3.34
N ALA A 8 -1.59 -5.46 -4.22
CA ALA A 8 -2.65 -4.53 -3.84
C ALA A 8 -3.73 -5.20 -3.00
N LEU A 9 -4.18 -6.38 -3.42
CA LEU A 9 -5.18 -7.18 -2.69
C LEU A 9 -4.69 -7.54 -1.29
N VAL A 10 -3.48 -8.08 -1.19
CA VAL A 10 -2.89 -8.49 0.10
C VAL A 10 -2.64 -7.28 0.99
N SER A 11 -2.14 -6.18 0.44
CA SER A 11 -1.92 -4.94 1.19
C SER A 11 -3.25 -4.38 1.72
N ALA A 12 -4.28 -4.32 0.89
CA ALA A 12 -5.60 -3.87 1.28
C ALA A 12 -6.19 -4.75 2.38
N PHE A 13 -6.05 -6.07 2.26
CA PHE A 13 -6.46 -7.02 3.29
C PHE A 13 -5.74 -6.77 4.62
N VAL A 14 -4.40 -6.68 4.60
CA VAL A 14 -3.57 -6.47 5.80
C VAL A 14 -3.90 -5.15 6.49
N ILE A 15 -3.98 -4.04 5.73
CA ILE A 15 -4.29 -2.74 6.31
C ILE A 15 -5.71 -2.75 6.90
N SER A 16 -6.67 -3.36 6.20
CA SER A 16 -8.06 -3.40 6.65
C SER A 16 -8.22 -4.25 7.91
N ILE A 17 -7.58 -5.43 7.98
CA ILE A 17 -7.68 -6.27 9.18
C ILE A 17 -7.01 -5.60 10.38
N VAL A 18 -5.82 -5.03 10.20
CA VAL A 18 -5.09 -4.33 11.28
C VAL A 18 -5.88 -3.12 11.76
N SER A 19 -6.37 -2.29 10.83
CA SER A 19 -7.19 -1.13 11.16
C SER A 19 -8.48 -1.50 11.89
N THR A 20 -9.15 -2.57 11.45
CA THR A 20 -10.37 -3.05 12.11
C THR A 20 -10.07 -3.57 13.51
N LEU A 21 -9.00 -4.36 13.68
CA LEU A 21 -8.60 -4.87 15.00
C LEU A 21 -8.25 -3.76 15.99
N ILE A 22 -7.64 -2.67 15.52
CA ILE A 22 -7.27 -1.52 16.36
C ILE A 22 -8.50 -0.68 16.75
N ASN A 23 -9.44 -0.50 15.82
CA ASN A 23 -10.56 0.45 16.00
C ASN A 23 -11.88 -0.21 16.40
N HIS A 24 -11.98 -1.54 16.37
CA HIS A 24 -13.20 -2.24 16.73
C HIS A 24 -13.48 -2.12 18.24
N SER A 25 -14.67 -1.65 18.58
CA SER A 25 -15.16 -1.58 19.94
C SER A 25 -16.41 -2.45 20.07
N PRO A 26 -16.38 -3.51 20.91
CA PRO A 26 -17.53 -4.38 21.13
C PRO A 26 -18.77 -3.62 21.59
N ALA A 27 -18.60 -2.64 22.48
CA ALA A 27 -19.69 -1.83 23.01
C ALA A 27 -20.42 -0.99 21.94
N LEU A 28 -19.70 -0.56 20.89
CA LEU A 28 -20.32 0.14 19.76
C LEU A 28 -20.97 -0.84 18.77
N ALA A 29 -20.39 -2.02 18.61
CA ALA A 29 -20.92 -3.05 17.70
C ALA A 29 -22.24 -3.66 18.21
N GLU A 30 -22.43 -3.72 19.53
CA GLU A 30 -23.68 -4.15 20.15
C GLU A 30 -24.81 -3.12 19.98
N SER A 31 -24.47 -1.82 19.92
CA SER A 31 -25.45 -0.75 19.80
C SER A 31 -25.83 -0.41 18.36
N ASP A 32 -24.91 -0.61 17.41
CA ASP A 32 -25.19 -0.36 15.98
C ASP A 32 -24.38 -1.31 15.07
N SER A 33 -25.10 -2.00 14.20
CA SER A 33 -24.57 -2.86 13.13
C SER A 33 -23.54 -2.16 12.22
N TYR A 34 -23.57 -0.83 12.14
CA TYR A 34 -22.58 -0.02 11.45
C TYR A 34 -21.16 -0.25 11.98
N TYR A 35 -21.02 -0.45 13.29
CA TYR A 35 -19.74 -0.70 13.94
C TYR A 35 -19.39 -2.19 14.05
N SER A 36 -20.17 -3.07 13.42
CA SER A 36 -19.83 -4.48 13.34
C SER A 36 -18.47 -4.70 12.68
N PHE A 37 -17.72 -5.66 13.22
CA PHE A 37 -16.37 -6.00 12.75
C PHE A 37 -16.36 -6.27 11.23
N SER A 38 -17.28 -7.11 10.77
CA SER A 38 -17.37 -7.50 9.37
C SER A 38 -17.58 -6.29 8.46
N ARG A 39 -18.45 -5.35 8.83
CA ARG A 39 -18.73 -4.17 7.99
C ARG A 39 -17.53 -3.24 7.92
N GLN A 40 -16.86 -2.98 9.04
CA GLN A 40 -15.64 -2.16 9.07
C GLN A 40 -14.52 -2.81 8.24
N PHE A 41 -14.35 -4.13 8.38
CA PHE A 41 -13.35 -4.89 7.64
C PHE A 41 -13.59 -4.87 6.13
N PHE A 42 -14.79 -5.27 5.67
CA PHE A 42 -15.10 -5.30 4.25
C PHE A 42 -15.15 -3.90 3.63
N GLY A 43 -15.72 -2.92 4.34
CA GLY A 43 -15.70 -1.51 3.92
C GLY A 43 -14.27 -1.00 3.76
N GLY A 44 -13.40 -1.29 4.72
CA GLY A 44 -11.98 -0.98 4.66
C GLY A 44 -11.31 -1.62 3.44
N ILE A 45 -11.56 -2.92 3.19
CA ILE A 45 -10.97 -3.63 2.05
C ILE A 45 -11.34 -2.94 0.74
N PHE A 46 -12.63 -2.65 0.52
CA PHE A 46 -13.06 -2.07 -0.76
C PHE A 46 -12.51 -0.67 -0.97
N ILE A 47 -12.49 0.17 0.07
CA ILE A 47 -11.95 1.53 0.00
C ILE A 47 -10.45 1.49 -0.27
N ILE A 48 -9.69 0.71 0.51
CA ILE A 48 -8.25 0.63 0.36
C ILE A 48 -7.88 -0.01 -0.98
N LEU A 49 -8.56 -1.08 -1.38
CA LEU A 49 -8.32 -1.72 -2.67
C LEU A 49 -8.57 -0.76 -3.84
N ALA A 50 -9.61 0.06 -3.79
CA ALA A 50 -9.86 1.08 -4.80
C ALA A 50 -8.71 2.09 -4.87
N ILE A 51 -8.25 2.60 -3.72
CA ILE A 51 -7.07 3.48 -3.65
C ILE A 51 -5.85 2.81 -4.29
N TYR A 52 -5.62 1.53 -4.01
CA TYR A 52 -4.50 0.83 -4.58
C TYR A 52 -4.60 0.67 -6.10
N ILE A 53 -5.76 0.27 -6.61
CA ILE A 53 -5.97 0.04 -8.04
C ILE A 53 -5.84 1.34 -8.83
N PHE A 54 -6.48 2.41 -8.36
CA PHE A 54 -6.57 3.66 -9.11
C PHE A 54 -5.38 4.60 -8.89
N LEU A 55 -4.69 4.51 -7.75
CA LEU A 55 -3.57 5.41 -7.42
C LEU A 55 -2.24 4.68 -7.30
N LEU A 56 -2.12 3.70 -6.40
CA LEU A 56 -0.82 3.10 -6.10
C LEU A 56 -0.28 2.21 -7.23
N ILE A 57 -1.12 1.47 -7.96
CA ILE A 57 -0.65 0.64 -9.09
C ILE A 57 -0.09 1.53 -10.21
N PRO A 58 -0.80 2.55 -10.74
CA PRO A 58 -0.22 3.47 -11.72
C PRO A 58 1.06 4.14 -11.22
N LEU A 59 1.04 4.61 -9.97
CA LEU A 59 2.20 5.24 -9.35
C LEU A 59 3.40 4.27 -9.26
N SER A 60 3.16 3.01 -8.91
CA SER A 60 4.21 1.99 -8.83
C SER A 60 4.87 1.71 -10.17
N ILE A 61 4.10 1.74 -11.27
CA ILE A 61 4.64 1.56 -12.62
C ILE A 61 5.52 2.74 -12.99
N PHE A 62 5.08 3.95 -12.65
CA PHE A 62 5.87 5.17 -12.84
C PHE A 62 7.17 5.14 -12.03
N ILE A 63 7.11 4.79 -10.75
CA ILE A 63 8.28 4.64 -9.87
C ILE A 63 9.26 3.61 -10.41
N ASP A 64 8.77 2.41 -10.75
CA ASP A 64 9.61 1.35 -11.32
C ASP A 64 10.31 1.82 -12.60
N GLY A 65 9.61 2.55 -13.47
CA GLY A 65 10.16 3.11 -14.69
C GLY A 65 11.23 4.17 -14.45
N MET A 66 11.04 5.06 -13.46
CA MET A 66 12.04 6.06 -13.06
C MET A 66 13.30 5.40 -12.50
N ILE A 67 13.13 4.42 -11.60
CA ILE A 67 14.25 3.73 -10.97
C ILE A 67 15.04 2.95 -12.01
N TYR A 68 14.37 2.26 -12.94
CA TYR A 68 15.04 1.52 -14.02
C TYR A 68 15.92 2.44 -14.89
N LYS A 69 15.45 3.65 -15.19
CA LYS A 69 16.23 4.65 -15.94
C LYS A 69 17.41 5.20 -15.14
N ALA A 70 17.25 5.36 -13.83
CA ALA A 70 18.29 5.94 -12.97
C ALA A 70 19.39 4.94 -12.58
N VAL A 71 19.01 3.68 -12.33
CA VAL A 71 19.92 2.61 -11.89
C VAL A 71 19.50 1.31 -12.60
N PRO A 72 20.08 1.01 -13.78
CA PRO A 72 19.69 -0.15 -14.58
C PRO A 72 20.20 -1.49 -14.03
N ILE A 73 21.23 -1.46 -13.17
CA ILE A 73 21.84 -2.68 -12.62
C ILE A 73 21.10 -3.10 -11.34
N LEU A 74 20.64 -4.35 -11.32
CA LEU A 74 20.06 -5.01 -10.14
C LEU A 74 21.10 -5.09 -9.03
N GLY A 75 20.80 -4.48 -7.89
CA GLY A 75 21.68 -4.48 -6.72
C GLY A 75 21.06 -3.73 -5.53
N ILE A 76 21.83 -3.65 -4.44
CA ILE A 76 21.42 -3.02 -3.17
C ILE A 76 20.91 -1.59 -3.40
N ARG A 77 21.55 -0.83 -4.28
CA ARG A 77 21.16 0.55 -4.61
C ARG A 77 19.73 0.63 -5.17
N GLN A 78 19.34 -0.33 -6.02
CA GLN A 78 18.00 -0.34 -6.60
C GLN A 78 16.93 -0.68 -5.56
N ILE A 79 17.23 -1.59 -4.64
CA ILE A 79 16.34 -1.96 -3.52
C ILE A 79 16.13 -0.75 -2.59
N ILE A 80 17.21 -0.06 -2.21
CA ILE A 80 17.12 1.13 -1.36
C ILE A 80 16.26 2.21 -2.04
N LEU A 81 16.49 2.46 -3.34
CA LEU A 81 15.69 3.43 -4.08
C LEU A 81 14.21 3.04 -4.13
N LYS A 82 13.89 1.76 -4.34
CA LYS A 82 12.50 1.28 -4.29
C LYS A 82 11.87 1.55 -2.93
N ILE A 83 12.51 1.14 -1.83
CA ILE A 83 12.00 1.35 -0.47
C ILE A 83 11.74 2.84 -0.22
N ILE A 84 12.70 3.70 -0.54
CA ILE A 84 12.58 5.15 -0.36
C ILE A 84 11.47 5.71 -1.25
N SER A 85 11.43 5.37 -2.54
CA SER A 85 10.46 5.90 -3.49
C SER A 85 9.03 5.47 -3.17
N TYR A 86 8.81 4.19 -2.86
CA TYR A 86 7.49 3.68 -2.50
C TYR A 86 6.99 4.20 -1.15
N THR A 87 7.87 4.68 -0.27
CA THR A 87 7.48 5.34 0.97
C THR A 87 7.24 6.84 0.78
N LEU A 88 8.20 7.55 0.18
CA LEU A 88 8.19 9.00 0.12
C LEU A 88 7.26 9.55 -0.95
N ILE A 89 7.17 8.94 -2.12
CA ILE A 89 6.39 9.52 -3.23
C ILE A 89 4.89 9.55 -2.90
N PRO A 90 4.28 8.47 -2.39
CA PRO A 90 2.89 8.53 -1.92
C PRO A 90 2.69 9.54 -0.78
N ALA A 91 3.60 9.57 0.20
CA ALA A 91 3.50 10.48 1.34
C ALA A 91 3.57 11.95 0.90
N ILE A 92 4.56 12.31 0.08
CA ILE A 92 4.74 13.67 -0.46
C ILE A 92 3.57 14.05 -1.37
N GLY A 93 3.06 13.12 -2.18
CA GLY A 93 1.89 13.35 -3.02
C GLY A 93 0.67 13.75 -2.19
N ILE A 94 0.40 13.04 -1.09
CA ILE A 94 -0.70 13.38 -0.17
C ILE A 94 -0.45 14.70 0.55
N LEU A 95 0.78 14.95 1.03
CA LEU A 95 1.13 16.23 1.62
C LEU A 95 0.81 17.37 0.64
N PHE A 96 1.24 17.26 -0.61
CA PHE A 96 1.02 18.30 -1.61
C PHE A 96 -0.47 18.51 -1.93
N ILE A 97 -1.21 17.43 -2.18
CA ILE A 97 -2.64 17.50 -2.55
C ILE A 97 -3.48 18.06 -1.40
N LEU A 98 -3.26 17.59 -0.17
CA LEU A 98 -4.13 17.93 0.96
C LEU A 98 -3.68 19.17 1.75
N SER A 99 -2.48 19.71 1.49
CA SER A 99 -2.03 20.96 2.13
C SER A 99 -2.97 22.14 1.87
N PHE A 100 -3.73 22.09 0.78
CA PHE A 100 -4.69 23.15 0.40
C PHE A 100 -6.14 22.83 0.78
N LEU A 101 -6.43 21.60 1.23
CA LEU A 101 -7.80 21.08 1.37
C LEU A 101 -8.14 20.65 2.80
N ALA A 102 -7.15 20.33 3.62
CA ALA A 102 -7.34 19.80 4.97
C ALA A 102 -6.41 20.46 5.98
N ASN A 103 -6.71 20.29 7.26
CA ASN A 103 -5.82 20.78 8.31
C ASN A 103 -4.49 20.01 8.31
N PHE A 104 -3.43 20.65 8.82
CA PHE A 104 -2.09 20.09 8.80
C PHE A 104 -1.99 18.73 9.49
N LYS A 105 -2.67 18.56 10.63
CA LYS A 105 -2.63 17.31 11.40
C LYS A 105 -3.20 16.12 10.62
N THR A 106 -4.35 16.29 9.98
CA THR A 106 -4.97 15.24 9.16
C THR A 106 -4.12 14.96 7.91
N THR A 107 -3.61 16.01 7.27
CA THR A 107 -2.73 15.87 6.09
C THR A 107 -1.47 15.07 6.40
N VAL A 108 -0.78 15.37 7.51
CA VAL A 108 0.40 14.61 7.95
C VAL A 108 0.03 13.17 8.31
N SER A 109 -1.07 12.95 9.02
CA SER A 109 -1.51 11.60 9.38
C SER A 109 -1.81 10.74 8.15
N LEU A 110 -2.49 11.30 7.14
CA LEU A 110 -2.75 10.62 5.88
C LEU A 110 -1.47 10.40 5.07
N ALA A 111 -0.54 11.36 5.05
CA ALA A 111 0.73 11.19 4.36
C ALA A 111 1.54 10.02 4.93
N VAL A 112 1.61 9.90 6.26
CA VAL A 112 2.25 8.76 6.93
C VAL A 112 1.55 7.46 6.57
N LEU A 113 0.21 7.43 6.58
CA LEU A 113 -0.56 6.24 6.23
C LEU A 113 -0.28 5.78 4.78
N PHE A 114 -0.25 6.71 3.83
CA PHE A 114 0.06 6.40 2.44
C PHE A 114 1.52 5.98 2.24
N GLY A 115 2.46 6.56 2.99
CA GLY A 115 3.85 6.12 2.98
C GLY A 115 4.05 4.70 3.50
N ILE A 116 3.41 4.36 4.62
CA ILE A 116 3.44 3.00 5.18
C ILE A 116 2.72 2.02 4.23
N GLY A 117 1.57 2.41 3.67
CA GLY A 117 0.85 1.59 2.70
C GLY A 117 1.66 1.31 1.43
N GLY A 118 2.36 2.32 0.91
CA GLY A 118 3.26 2.18 -0.23
C GLY A 118 4.45 1.28 0.07
N LEU A 119 5.03 1.36 1.27
CA LEU A 119 6.10 0.45 1.71
C LEU A 119 5.61 -1.00 1.81
N LEU A 120 4.47 -1.23 2.45
CA LEU A 120 3.86 -2.56 2.59
C LEU A 120 3.60 -3.18 1.21
N PHE A 121 3.07 -2.37 0.29
CA PHE A 121 2.86 -2.78 -1.10
C PHE A 121 4.15 -3.25 -1.77
N GLU A 122 5.25 -2.51 -1.61
CA GLU A 122 6.51 -2.89 -2.25
C GLU A 122 7.10 -4.15 -1.63
N ILE A 123 7.03 -4.30 -0.30
CA ILE A 123 7.50 -5.51 0.39
C ILE A 123 6.78 -6.75 -0.15
N ILE A 124 5.46 -6.70 -0.24
CA ILE A 124 4.67 -7.82 -0.77
C ILE A 124 4.98 -8.03 -2.26
N GLN A 125 5.10 -6.96 -3.04
CA GLN A 125 5.40 -7.05 -4.47
C GLN A 125 6.76 -7.71 -4.72
N GLU A 126 7.78 -7.37 -3.93
CA GLU A 126 9.12 -7.93 -4.04
C GLU A 126 9.16 -9.38 -3.56
N ALA A 127 8.45 -9.72 -2.47
CA ALA A 127 8.28 -11.11 -2.02
C ALA A 127 7.64 -12.00 -3.10
N LEU A 128 6.60 -11.50 -3.78
CA LEU A 128 5.96 -12.22 -4.89
C LEU A 128 6.91 -12.39 -6.09
N ARG A 129 7.74 -11.40 -6.39
CA ARG A 129 8.77 -11.50 -7.44
C ARG A 129 9.79 -12.58 -7.11
N TRP A 130 10.27 -12.62 -5.87
CA TRP A 130 11.22 -13.64 -5.41
C TRP A 130 10.62 -15.04 -5.49
N LEU A 131 9.40 -15.22 -4.99
CA LEU A 131 8.68 -16.49 -5.06
C LEU A 131 8.53 -16.97 -6.51
N SER A 132 8.14 -16.07 -7.42
CA SER A 132 8.02 -16.39 -8.85
C SER A 132 9.35 -16.81 -9.48
N TYR A 133 10.46 -16.18 -9.07
CA TYR A 133 11.80 -16.55 -9.53
C TYR A 133 12.21 -17.94 -9.03
N PHE A 134 11.97 -18.25 -7.75
CA PHE A 134 12.27 -19.55 -7.18
C PHE A 134 11.47 -20.69 -7.84
N MET A 135 10.19 -20.47 -8.13
CA MET A 135 9.36 -21.48 -8.82
C MET A 135 9.91 -21.79 -10.21
N LYS A 136 10.23 -20.77 -11.02
CA LYS A 136 10.79 -20.97 -12.36
C LYS A 136 12.14 -21.69 -12.36
N ARG A 137 12.96 -21.47 -11.34
CA ARG A 137 14.26 -22.17 -11.21
C ARG A 137 14.09 -23.66 -10.91
N LYS A 138 12.96 -24.08 -10.33
CA LYS A 138 12.69 -25.50 -10.01
C LYS A 138 12.17 -26.28 -11.24
N GLU A 139 11.66 -25.58 -12.25
CA GLU A 139 11.13 -26.16 -13.49
C GLU A 139 12.18 -26.37 -14.58
N ASN A 140 13.35 -25.71 -14.47
CA ASN A 140 14.50 -25.84 -15.37
C ASN A 140 15.61 -26.70 -14.74
#